data_AF-A0A3D1BSS7-F1
#
_entry.id   AF-A0A3D1BSS7-F1
#
_cell.length_a   1.000
_cell.length_b   1.000
_cell.length_c   1.000
_cell.angle_alpha   90.00
_cell.angle_beta   90.00
_cell.angle_gamma   90.00
#
_symmetry.space_group_name_H-M   'P 1'
#
loop_
_entity.id
_entity.type
_entity.pdbx_description
1 polymer ?
#
loop_
_entity_poly.entity_id
_entity_poly.type
_entity_poly.pdbx_seq_one_letter_code
_entity_poly.pdbx_strand_id
1 'polypeptide(L)'
;MLVNAQYDSRDSLNHYLASSLEINGIGIEESFNTFNTVRQLAPVAEGMDGTVSVEFDFSSLLGEGMIPVIESINGKGSLRSNRVQLVSSPLYDKVSSVLQIGEEYSNEFRDLDVNFEVIEGRVYVRPFETVMGDMKLNISGDHGIDQTLNYLVKVEVPASKLPQGMSTLLTGLAVNAALLGIEYYQPETLKMNVIIDGSIKDPRVKPSLGQGGGSEVKVTVKETISNVAQEKTKKVKEQVSERARKQADKILSEAQLKAGELKAEAAFAAQNLIDEASEKGVLTKMAAERAADALKKEADNKASKIEEEAERQAEKILKEAREQADKLIK
;
A
#
# COMPACT_ATOMS: atom_id res chain seq x y z
N MET A 1 -2.14 19.62 11.94
CA MET A 1 -1.78 18.74 10.81
C MET A 1 -0.51 19.26 10.20
N LEU A 2 0.55 18.45 10.22
CA LEU A 2 1.79 18.70 9.49
C LEU A 2 1.85 17.69 8.34
N VAL A 3 2.04 18.20 7.12
CA VAL A 3 2.16 17.37 5.92
C VAL A 3 3.45 17.76 5.23
N ASN A 4 4.39 16.83 5.16
CA ASN A 4 5.62 16.98 4.42
C ASN A 4 5.54 16.09 3.19
N ALA A 5 5.18 16.67 2.05
CA ALA A 5 5.15 15.98 0.78
C ALA A 5 6.36 16.42 -0.06
N GLN A 6 7.14 15.45 -0.52
CA GLN A 6 8.15 15.70 -1.54
C GLN A 6 7.65 15.12 -2.86
N TYR A 7 7.53 16.01 -3.84
CA TYR A 7 7.20 15.67 -5.21
C TYR A 7 8.40 16.03 -6.08
N ASP A 8 8.94 15.06 -6.80
CA ASP A 8 10.03 15.32 -7.74
C ASP A 8 9.46 15.80 -9.08
N SER A 9 9.41 17.12 -9.25
CA SER A 9 8.90 17.75 -10.48
C SER A 9 9.81 17.56 -11.70
N ARG A 10 10.96 16.88 -11.55
CA ARG A 10 11.90 16.60 -12.65
C ARG A 10 11.57 15.28 -13.35
N ASP A 11 10.70 14.46 -12.76
CA ASP A 11 10.16 13.24 -13.34
C ASP A 11 8.69 13.47 -13.74
N SER A 12 8.49 14.02 -14.96
CA SER A 12 7.16 14.32 -15.51
C SER A 12 6.38 13.08 -15.96
N LEU A 13 6.87 11.88 -15.63
CA LEU A 13 6.53 10.63 -16.30
C LEU A 13 6.25 9.50 -15.29
N ASN A 14 6.90 9.52 -14.12
CA ASN A 14 6.49 8.77 -12.94
C ASN A 14 6.12 9.76 -11.83
N HIS A 15 4.82 9.98 -11.65
CA HIS A 15 4.32 10.82 -10.56
C HIS A 15 4.43 10.06 -9.23
N TYR A 16 5.63 9.83 -8.74
CA TYR A 16 5.88 9.21 -7.45
C TYR A 16 5.77 10.25 -6.35
N LEU A 17 4.93 9.96 -5.35
CA LEU A 17 4.79 10.77 -4.15
C LEU A 17 5.46 10.04 -3.00
N ALA A 18 6.38 10.72 -2.32
CA ALA A 18 6.82 10.35 -0.98
C ALA A 18 6.30 11.41 0.00
N SER A 19 5.56 10.98 1.00
CA SER A 19 4.91 11.88 1.96
C SER A 19 5.04 11.36 3.38
N SER A 20 5.27 12.29 4.28
CA SER A 20 5.18 12.09 5.72
C SER A 20 4.00 12.90 6.24
N LEU A 21 3.09 12.22 6.92
CA LEU A 21 1.84 12.78 7.44
C LEU A 21 1.83 12.65 8.95
N GLU A 22 1.67 13.78 9.64
CA GLU A 22 1.45 13.83 11.09
C GLU A 22 0.16 14.59 11.38
N ILE A 23 -0.82 13.86 11.90
CA ILE A 23 -2.12 14.40 12.28
C ILE A 23 -2.30 14.15 13.77
N ASN A 24 -2.61 15.21 14.52
CA ASN A 24 -2.87 15.12 15.94
C ASN A 24 -4.35 15.37 16.24
N GLY A 25 -4.98 14.42 16.95
CA GLY A 25 -6.34 14.58 17.47
C GLY A 25 -7.46 14.70 16.43
N ILE A 26 -7.42 13.90 15.36
CA ILE A 26 -8.47 13.87 14.34
C ILE A 26 -9.61 12.92 14.73
N GLY A 27 -10.86 13.30 14.45
CA GLY A 27 -12.03 12.45 14.71
C GLY A 27 -12.11 11.27 13.72
N ILE A 28 -12.33 10.05 14.22
CA ILE A 28 -12.42 8.84 13.39
C ILE A 28 -13.65 8.90 12.49
N GLU A 29 -14.83 9.15 13.06
CA GLU A 29 -16.10 9.17 12.32
C GLU A 29 -16.08 10.24 11.22
N GLU A 30 -15.69 11.47 11.56
CA GLU A 30 -15.60 12.57 10.60
C GLU A 30 -14.60 12.26 9.48
N SER A 31 -13.44 11.69 9.82
CA SER A 31 -12.43 11.33 8.84
C SER A 31 -12.90 10.24 7.89
N PHE A 32 -13.59 9.23 8.42
CA PHE A 32 -14.14 8.14 7.63
C PHE A 32 -15.21 8.64 6.65
N ASN A 33 -16.11 9.50 7.13
CA ASN A 33 -17.18 10.06 6.31
C ASN A 33 -16.65 11.05 5.24
N THR A 34 -15.57 11.78 5.55
CA THR A 34 -15.03 12.81 4.66
C THR A 34 -14.02 12.27 3.65
N PHE A 35 -13.06 11.44 4.10
CA PHE A 35 -11.91 11.06 3.27
C PHE A 35 -12.06 9.65 2.70
N ASN A 36 -12.16 9.57 1.37
CA ASN A 36 -12.26 8.28 0.68
C ASN A 36 -11.05 7.37 0.92
N THR A 37 -9.86 7.96 1.05
CA THR A 37 -8.63 7.24 1.37
C THR A 37 -8.72 6.54 2.73
N VAL A 38 -9.32 7.18 3.74
CA VAL A 38 -9.51 6.57 5.06
C VAL A 38 -10.49 5.41 4.97
N ARG A 39 -11.60 5.55 4.22
CA ARG A 39 -12.54 4.44 4.01
C ARG A 39 -11.91 3.23 3.32
N GLN A 40 -11.03 3.48 2.35
CA GLN A 40 -10.41 2.39 1.59
C GLN A 40 -9.26 1.71 2.33
N LEU A 41 -8.43 2.49 3.04
CA LEU A 41 -7.29 1.94 3.77
C LEU A 41 -7.66 1.42 5.16
N ALA A 42 -8.64 2.02 5.83
CA ALA A 42 -9.07 1.64 7.17
C ALA A 42 -10.60 1.40 7.24
N PRO A 43 -11.14 0.49 6.41
CA PRO A 43 -12.57 0.18 6.43
C PRO A 43 -13.04 -0.43 7.77
N VAL A 44 -12.10 -0.96 8.57
CA VAL A 44 -12.36 -1.41 9.96
C VAL A 44 -12.75 -0.30 10.92
N ALA A 45 -12.52 0.97 10.55
CA ALA A 45 -12.92 2.14 11.33
C ALA A 45 -14.40 2.51 11.15
N GLU A 46 -15.13 1.80 10.28
CA GLU A 46 -16.56 2.00 10.09
C GLU A 46 -17.30 1.79 11.41
N GLY A 47 -18.06 2.80 11.83
CA GLY A 47 -18.83 2.74 13.07
C GLY A 47 -18.03 2.92 14.35
N MET A 48 -16.78 3.38 14.24
CA MET A 48 -15.97 3.79 15.40
C MET A 48 -16.02 5.31 15.57
N ASP A 49 -16.15 5.75 16.82
CA ASP A 49 -16.06 7.14 17.24
C ASP A 49 -14.88 7.35 18.19
N GLY A 50 -14.34 8.57 18.22
CA GLY A 50 -13.20 8.95 19.04
C GLY A 50 -12.18 9.77 18.27
N THR A 51 -11.10 10.15 18.96
CA THR A 51 -10.03 10.97 18.41
C THR A 51 -8.72 10.19 18.35
N VAL A 52 -8.00 10.29 17.23
CA VAL A 52 -6.73 9.60 17.01
C VAL A 52 -5.64 10.60 16.61
N SER A 53 -4.40 10.30 17.00
CA SER A 53 -3.22 10.88 16.39
C SER A 53 -2.58 9.83 15.48
N VAL A 54 -2.17 10.23 14.27
CA VAL A 54 -1.61 9.34 13.26
C VAL A 54 -0.31 9.93 12.74
N GLU A 55 0.72 9.10 12.73
CA GLU A 55 1.96 9.32 11.99
C GLU A 55 2.01 8.30 10.87
N PHE A 56 2.19 8.75 9.63
CA PHE A 56 2.23 7.87 8.48
C PHE A 56 3.24 8.35 7.44
N ASP A 57 4.31 7.58 7.29
CA ASP A 57 5.29 7.74 6.22
C ASP A 57 4.95 6.78 5.10
N PHE A 58 4.63 7.32 3.93
CA PHE A 58 4.21 6.51 2.80
C PHE A 58 4.72 7.01 1.46
N SER A 59 4.65 6.09 0.51
CA SER A 59 4.90 6.35 -0.88
C SER A 59 3.77 5.79 -1.73
N SER A 60 3.50 6.44 -2.86
CA SER A 60 2.43 6.05 -3.77
C SER A 60 2.73 6.54 -5.17
N LEU A 61 2.19 5.83 -6.17
CA LEU A 61 2.06 6.37 -7.51
C LEU A 61 0.85 7.30 -7.54
N LEU A 62 0.98 8.42 -8.23
CA LEU A 62 -0.13 9.32 -8.49
C LEU A 62 -0.74 8.98 -9.86
N GLY A 63 -2.06 8.83 -9.87
CA GLY A 63 -2.85 8.64 -11.07
C GLY A 63 -3.18 9.97 -11.76
N GLU A 64 -4.22 9.94 -12.60
CA GLU A 64 -4.76 11.16 -13.19
C GLU A 64 -5.21 12.15 -12.10
N GLY A 65 -4.87 13.43 -12.27
CA GLY A 65 -5.20 14.47 -11.30
C GLY A 65 -4.34 14.49 -10.03
N MET A 66 -3.18 13.83 -10.01
CA MET A 66 -2.23 13.82 -8.89
C MET A 66 -2.78 13.18 -7.60
N ILE A 67 -3.73 12.24 -7.75
CA ILE A 67 -4.33 11.50 -6.63
C ILE A 67 -3.54 10.21 -6.39
N PRO A 68 -3.15 9.88 -5.15
CA PRO A 68 -2.52 8.60 -4.81
C PRO A 68 -3.36 7.41 -5.24
N VAL A 69 -2.75 6.47 -5.97
CA VAL A 69 -3.34 5.17 -6.31
C VAL A 69 -3.21 4.28 -5.08
N ILE A 70 -4.33 3.95 -4.45
CA ILE A 70 -4.38 3.30 -3.13
C ILE A 70 -3.67 1.93 -3.13
N GLU A 71 -3.82 1.17 -4.21
CA GLU A 71 -3.20 -0.14 -4.40
C GLU A 71 -1.67 -0.07 -4.54
N SER A 72 -1.12 1.12 -4.81
CA SER A 72 0.33 1.35 -4.90
C SER A 72 0.93 1.90 -3.60
N ILE A 73 0.09 2.17 -2.58
CA ILE A 73 0.56 2.74 -1.32
C ILE A 73 1.43 1.72 -0.59
N ASN A 74 2.64 2.16 -0.25
CA ASN A 74 3.56 1.43 0.61
C ASN A 74 4.06 2.37 1.69
N GLY A 75 4.04 1.95 2.94
CA GLY A 75 4.42 2.83 4.05
C GLY A 75 4.35 2.17 5.40
N LYS A 76 4.73 2.93 6.43
CA LYS A 76 4.67 2.53 7.83
C LYS A 76 4.13 3.68 8.64
N GLY A 77 3.40 3.36 9.71
CA GLY A 77 2.81 4.37 10.55
C GLY A 77 2.51 3.89 11.95
N SER A 78 2.18 4.85 12.79
CA SER A 78 1.65 4.63 14.12
C SER A 78 0.35 5.40 14.30
N LEU A 79 -0.56 4.82 15.07
CA LEU A 79 -1.82 5.45 15.46
C LEU A 79 -1.93 5.36 16.97
N ARG A 80 -2.23 6.50 17.60
CA ARG A 80 -2.41 6.60 19.04
C ARG A 80 -3.79 7.14 19.38
N SER A 81 -4.41 6.57 20.39
CA SER A 81 -5.65 7.11 20.94
C SER A 81 -5.81 6.74 22.40
N ASN A 82 -6.30 7.68 23.20
CA ASN A 82 -6.64 7.41 24.59
C ASN A 82 -7.92 6.58 24.70
N ARG A 83 -8.90 6.84 23.82
CA ARG A 83 -10.22 6.20 23.85
C ARG A 83 -10.84 6.19 22.45
N VAL A 84 -11.27 5.01 22.04
CA VAL A 84 -12.10 4.78 20.85
C VAL A 84 -13.34 4.01 21.26
N GLN A 85 -14.51 4.47 20.86
CA GLN A 85 -15.78 3.80 21.10
C GLN A 85 -16.27 3.12 19.82
N LEU A 86 -16.76 1.90 19.94
CA LEU A 86 -17.40 1.18 18.86
C LEU A 86 -18.92 1.41 18.92
N VAL A 87 -19.43 2.29 18.05
CA VAL A 87 -20.82 2.75 18.07
C VAL A 87 -21.74 1.78 17.36
N SER A 88 -21.43 1.40 16.11
CA SER A 88 -22.19 0.37 15.38
C SER A 88 -21.43 -0.13 14.16
N SER A 89 -21.12 -1.42 14.10
CA SER A 89 -20.58 -2.01 12.87
C SER A 89 -21.10 -3.45 12.68
N PRO A 90 -21.23 -3.93 11.44
CA PRO A 90 -21.56 -5.33 11.18
C PRO A 90 -20.60 -6.30 11.88
N LEU A 91 -19.33 -5.89 12.03
CA LEU A 91 -18.33 -6.61 12.79
C LEU A 91 -18.65 -6.67 14.28
N TYR A 92 -19.04 -5.54 14.88
CA TYR A 92 -19.45 -5.49 16.28
C TYR A 92 -20.66 -6.39 16.53
N ASP A 93 -21.71 -6.28 15.71
CA ASP A 93 -22.93 -7.06 15.86
C ASP A 93 -22.63 -8.56 15.79
N LYS A 94 -21.72 -8.95 14.88
CA LYS A 94 -21.30 -10.35 14.76
C LYS A 94 -20.49 -10.82 15.95
N VAL A 95 -19.51 -10.04 16.40
CA VAL A 95 -18.68 -10.36 17.57
C VAL A 95 -19.55 -10.45 18.81
N SER A 96 -20.44 -9.48 19.03
CA SER A 96 -21.39 -9.44 20.14
C SER A 96 -22.34 -10.64 20.10
N SER A 97 -22.90 -10.98 18.95
CA SER A 97 -23.78 -12.15 18.78
C SER A 97 -23.07 -13.48 19.06
N VAL A 98 -21.84 -13.66 18.58
CA VAL A 98 -21.08 -14.91 18.73
C VAL A 98 -20.56 -15.08 20.15
N LEU A 99 -20.05 -14.01 20.76
CA LEU A 99 -19.50 -14.04 22.12
C LEU A 99 -20.59 -13.81 23.21
N GLN A 100 -21.81 -13.47 22.79
CA GLN A 100 -22.95 -13.07 23.63
C GLN A 100 -22.54 -12.00 24.66
N ILE A 101 -21.89 -10.95 24.17
CA ILE A 101 -21.48 -9.79 24.97
C ILE A 101 -22.75 -8.95 25.20
N GLY A 102 -23.25 -8.92 26.43
CA GLY A 102 -24.42 -8.13 26.81
C GLY A 102 -24.16 -6.62 26.85
N GLU A 103 -25.21 -5.83 27.07
CA GLU A 103 -25.14 -4.36 27.17
C GLU A 103 -24.33 -3.87 28.38
N GLU A 104 -24.08 -4.74 29.36
CA GLU A 104 -23.26 -4.46 30.54
C GLU A 104 -21.75 -4.35 30.24
N TYR A 105 -21.32 -4.72 29.03
CA TYR A 105 -19.92 -4.65 28.61
C TYR A 105 -19.61 -3.34 27.90
N SER A 106 -18.48 -2.75 28.26
CA SER A 106 -17.99 -1.54 27.58
C SER A 106 -17.69 -1.83 26.11
N ASN A 107 -18.17 -0.95 25.23
CA ASN A 107 -17.78 -0.86 23.81
C ASN A 107 -16.63 0.14 23.59
N GLU A 108 -15.98 0.57 24.66
CA GLU A 108 -14.84 1.49 24.62
C GLU A 108 -13.51 0.73 24.74
N PHE A 109 -12.61 1.02 23.80
CA PHE A 109 -11.23 0.59 23.79
C PHE A 109 -10.36 1.74 24.30
N ARG A 110 -9.50 1.46 25.28
CA ARG A 110 -8.58 2.43 25.88
C ARG A 110 -7.13 2.09 25.58
N ASP A 111 -6.29 3.13 25.62
CA ASP A 111 -4.84 3.03 25.47
C ASP A 111 -4.42 2.32 24.16
N LEU A 112 -4.87 2.86 23.02
CA LEU A 112 -4.47 2.34 21.72
C LEU A 112 -3.12 2.93 21.32
N ASP A 113 -2.14 2.06 21.11
CA ASP A 113 -0.85 2.37 20.46
C ASP A 113 -0.60 1.33 19.35
N VAL A 114 -1.07 1.67 18.15
CA VAL A 114 -1.15 0.75 17.02
C VAL A 114 -0.02 1.07 16.05
N ASN A 115 0.87 0.12 15.83
CA ASN A 115 1.87 0.21 14.77
C ASN A 115 1.38 -0.58 13.55
N PHE A 116 1.40 0.04 12.37
CA PHE A 116 0.92 -0.59 11.15
C PHE A 116 1.89 -0.37 9.98
N GLU A 117 1.76 -1.24 8.99
CA GLU A 117 2.54 -1.22 7.77
C GLU A 117 1.59 -1.44 6.59
N VAL A 118 1.73 -0.64 5.54
CA VAL A 118 0.92 -0.72 4.33
C VAL A 118 1.80 -1.26 3.23
N ILE A 119 1.38 -2.34 2.59
CA ILE A 119 2.09 -2.96 1.46
C ILE A 119 1.09 -3.16 0.33
N GLU A 120 1.30 -2.46 -0.79
CA GLU A 120 0.40 -2.45 -1.95
C GLU A 120 -1.07 -2.20 -1.54
N GLY A 121 -1.26 -1.23 -0.65
CA GLY A 121 -2.58 -0.86 -0.15
C GLY A 121 -3.20 -1.81 0.88
N ARG A 122 -2.61 -2.98 1.15
CA ARG A 122 -3.02 -3.85 2.26
C ARG A 122 -2.37 -3.40 3.56
N VAL A 123 -3.16 -3.26 4.62
CA VAL A 123 -2.72 -2.80 5.93
C VAL A 123 -2.46 -3.99 6.85
N TYR A 124 -1.25 -4.05 7.40
CA TYR A 124 -0.79 -5.03 8.37
C TYR A 124 -0.65 -4.36 9.73
N VAL A 125 -1.45 -4.81 10.69
CA VAL A 125 -1.47 -4.28 12.05
C VAL A 125 -0.59 -5.16 12.93
N ARG A 126 0.46 -4.57 13.50
CA ARG A 126 1.34 -5.26 14.44
C ARG A 126 0.61 -5.52 15.75
N PRO A 127 0.96 -6.60 16.48
CA PRO A 127 0.37 -6.88 17.78
C PRO A 127 0.46 -5.67 18.72
N PHE A 128 -0.70 -5.21 19.19
CA PHE A 128 -0.80 -4.14 20.19
C PHE A 128 -1.74 -4.56 21.31
N GLU A 129 -1.55 -3.96 22.48
CA GLU A 129 -2.40 -4.19 23.64
C GLU A 129 -3.41 -3.05 23.76
N THR A 130 -4.64 -3.38 24.17
CA THR A 130 -5.69 -2.42 24.49
C THR A 130 -6.60 -2.99 25.56
N VAL A 131 -7.36 -2.12 26.23
CA VAL A 131 -8.26 -2.52 27.32
C VAL A 131 -9.69 -2.19 26.95
N MET A 132 -10.59 -3.19 27.08
CA MET A 132 -12.03 -3.03 26.89
C MET A 132 -12.75 -3.43 28.18
N GLY A 133 -13.16 -2.44 28.97
CA GLY A 133 -13.68 -2.67 30.33
C GLY A 133 -12.66 -3.37 31.23
N ASP A 134 -13.00 -4.57 31.70
CA ASP A 134 -12.14 -5.43 32.53
C ASP A 134 -11.32 -6.45 31.70
N MET A 135 -11.42 -6.40 30.36
CA MET A 135 -10.75 -7.34 29.45
C MET A 135 -9.47 -6.72 28.89
N LYS A 136 -8.36 -7.47 28.97
CA LYS A 136 -7.13 -7.12 28.25
C LYS A 136 -7.15 -7.79 26.89
N LEU A 137 -6.92 -7.03 25.84
CA LEU A 137 -6.94 -7.49 24.47
C LEU A 137 -5.54 -7.33 23.85
N ASN A 138 -5.09 -8.33 23.12
CA ASN A 138 -3.92 -8.23 22.25
C ASN A 138 -4.38 -8.50 20.81
N ILE A 139 -4.35 -7.47 19.97
CA ILE A 139 -4.94 -7.48 18.64
C ILE A 139 -3.83 -7.43 17.60
N SER A 140 -3.91 -8.31 16.61
CA SER A 140 -3.00 -8.35 15.46
C SER A 140 -3.72 -8.84 14.23
N GLY A 141 -3.28 -8.47 13.03
CA GLY A 141 -3.92 -8.93 11.82
C GLY A 141 -3.59 -8.11 10.59
N ASP A 142 -4.39 -8.29 9.54
CA ASP A 142 -4.35 -7.51 8.32
C ASP A 142 -5.75 -7.31 7.73
N HIS A 143 -5.88 -6.26 6.94
CA HIS A 143 -7.03 -6.04 6.09
C HIS A 143 -6.64 -5.39 4.78
N GLY A 144 -7.41 -5.68 3.74
CA GLY A 144 -7.20 -5.14 2.40
C GLY A 144 -8.23 -4.10 2.00
N ILE A 145 -7.91 -3.34 0.95
CA ILE A 145 -8.83 -2.46 0.23
C ILE A 145 -10.01 -3.27 -0.35
N ASP A 146 -9.78 -4.55 -0.64
CA ASP A 146 -10.78 -5.54 -1.04
C ASP A 146 -11.77 -5.93 0.10
N GLN A 147 -11.69 -5.26 1.25
CA GLN A 147 -12.50 -5.50 2.45
C GLN A 147 -12.28 -6.85 3.10
N THR A 148 -11.24 -7.61 2.69
CA THR A 148 -10.87 -8.84 3.37
C THR A 148 -10.29 -8.54 4.74
N LEU A 149 -10.62 -9.37 5.72
CA LEU A 149 -10.18 -9.25 7.11
C LEU A 149 -9.50 -10.54 7.55
N ASN A 150 -8.38 -10.42 8.26
CA ASN A 150 -7.73 -11.51 8.97
C ASN A 150 -7.15 -10.99 10.28
N TYR A 151 -7.87 -11.16 11.38
CA TYR A 151 -7.47 -10.70 12.70
C TYR A 151 -7.45 -11.82 13.73
N LEU A 152 -6.47 -11.73 14.62
CA LEU A 152 -6.35 -12.50 15.83
C LEU A 152 -6.45 -11.56 17.01
N VAL A 153 -7.47 -11.76 17.83
CA VAL A 153 -7.68 -11.05 19.10
C VAL A 153 -7.45 -12.04 20.22
N LYS A 154 -6.40 -11.86 21.00
CA LYS A 154 -6.21 -12.61 22.25
C LYS A 154 -6.89 -11.84 23.36
N VAL A 155 -7.78 -12.50 24.08
CA VAL A 155 -8.57 -11.90 25.15
C VAL A 155 -8.13 -12.54 26.47
N GLU A 156 -7.77 -11.71 27.43
CA GLU A 156 -7.60 -12.11 28.83
C GLU A 156 -8.70 -11.46 29.65
N VAL A 157 -9.54 -12.28 30.28
CA VAL A 157 -10.74 -11.85 31.00
C VAL A 157 -10.81 -12.55 32.36
N PRO A 158 -11.10 -11.83 33.46
CA PRO A 158 -11.36 -12.48 34.75
C PRO A 158 -12.56 -13.41 34.66
N ALA A 159 -12.47 -14.61 35.23
CA ALA A 159 -13.55 -15.60 35.13
C ALA A 159 -14.87 -15.11 35.74
N SER A 160 -14.81 -14.21 36.72
CA SER A 160 -15.97 -13.55 37.35
C SER A 160 -16.69 -12.55 36.44
N LYS A 161 -16.07 -12.13 35.34
CA LYS A 161 -16.56 -11.10 34.41
C LYS A 161 -16.82 -11.64 33.01
N LEU A 162 -16.81 -12.96 32.84
CA LEU A 162 -17.03 -13.60 31.56
C LEU A 162 -18.47 -13.38 31.04
N PRO A 163 -18.63 -12.95 29.78
CA PRO A 163 -19.91 -12.99 29.07
C PRO A 163 -20.53 -14.37 29.12
N GLN A 164 -21.86 -14.44 29.23
CA GLN A 164 -22.59 -15.71 29.37
C GLN A 164 -22.29 -16.69 28.23
N GLY A 165 -22.15 -16.18 27.00
CA GLY A 165 -21.79 -17.01 25.84
C GLY A 165 -20.43 -17.68 25.98
N MET A 166 -19.50 -17.05 26.69
CA MET A 166 -18.18 -17.61 26.97
C MET A 166 -18.16 -18.49 28.23
N SER A 167 -19.17 -18.39 29.11
CA SER A 167 -19.36 -19.35 30.19
C SER A 167 -19.77 -20.74 29.67
N THR A 168 -20.61 -20.80 28.63
CA THR A 168 -21.00 -22.09 28.01
C THR A 168 -19.80 -22.82 27.39
N LEU A 169 -18.88 -22.05 26.80
CA LEU A 169 -17.60 -22.52 26.29
C LEU A 169 -16.72 -23.12 27.40
N LEU A 170 -16.69 -22.53 28.61
CA LEU A 170 -16.03 -23.11 29.76
C LEU A 170 -16.69 -24.40 30.25
N THR A 171 -18.02 -24.45 30.27
CA THR A 171 -18.76 -25.68 30.64
C THR A 171 -18.44 -26.81 29.67
N GLY A 172 -18.37 -26.54 28.37
CA GLY A 172 -17.95 -27.52 27.36
C GLY A 172 -16.53 -28.05 27.60
N LEU A 173 -15.59 -27.19 27.99
CA LEU A 173 -14.24 -27.62 28.38
C LEU A 173 -14.21 -28.47 29.64
N ALA A 174 -14.96 -28.09 30.67
CA ALA A 174 -15.05 -28.85 31.92
C ALA A 174 -15.63 -30.25 31.68
N VAL A 175 -16.65 -30.36 30.81
CA VAL A 175 -17.22 -31.65 30.39
C VAL A 175 -16.21 -32.48 29.62
N ASN A 176 -15.47 -31.89 28.67
CA ASN A 176 -14.44 -32.61 27.90
C ASN A 176 -13.24 -33.03 28.76
N ALA A 177 -12.80 -32.18 29.70
CA ALA A 177 -11.74 -32.51 30.64
C ALA A 177 -12.16 -33.65 31.58
N ALA A 178 -13.41 -33.64 32.06
CA ALA A 178 -13.97 -34.72 32.86
C ALA A 178 -14.06 -36.04 32.08
N LEU A 179 -14.42 -36.01 30.79
CA LEU A 179 -14.40 -37.18 29.91
C LEU A 179 -13.00 -37.77 29.71
N LEU A 180 -11.96 -36.94 29.83
CA LEU A 180 -10.56 -37.34 29.72
C LEU A 180 -9.91 -37.65 31.08
N GLY A 181 -10.68 -37.62 32.18
CA GLY A 181 -10.18 -37.89 33.54
C GLY A 181 -9.24 -36.82 34.09
N ILE A 182 -9.28 -35.60 33.55
CA ILE A 182 -8.43 -34.48 33.96
C ILE A 182 -9.18 -33.63 34.99
N GLU A 183 -8.58 -33.38 36.15
CA GLU A 183 -9.12 -32.43 37.14
C GLU A 183 -9.15 -31.01 36.54
N TYR A 184 -10.36 -30.47 36.38
CA TYR A 184 -10.56 -29.14 35.84
C TYR A 184 -10.46 -28.09 36.95
N TYR A 185 -9.35 -27.36 36.97
CA TYR A 185 -9.18 -26.17 37.82
C TYR A 185 -9.65 -24.94 37.04
N GLN A 186 -10.67 -24.26 37.55
CA GLN A 186 -11.16 -23.02 36.94
C GLN A 186 -10.10 -21.91 37.16
N PRO A 187 -9.47 -21.40 36.09
CA PRO A 187 -8.45 -20.37 36.23
C PRO A 187 -9.10 -19.04 36.64
N GLU A 188 -8.41 -18.25 37.48
CA GLU A 188 -8.88 -16.92 37.89
C GLU A 188 -9.05 -15.97 36.68
N THR A 189 -8.17 -16.12 35.69
CA THR A 189 -8.23 -15.41 34.41
C THR A 189 -8.30 -16.41 33.27
N LEU A 190 -9.31 -16.26 32.41
CA LEU A 190 -9.43 -17.04 31.19
C LEU A 190 -8.70 -16.33 30.05
N LYS A 191 -7.85 -17.08 29.35
CA LYS A 191 -7.22 -16.63 28.10
C LYS A 191 -7.87 -17.34 26.92
N MET A 192 -8.22 -16.59 25.89
CA MET A 192 -8.84 -17.13 24.68
C MET A 192 -8.37 -16.40 23.45
N ASN A 193 -8.47 -17.06 22.31
CA ASN A 193 -8.20 -16.48 21.01
C ASN A 193 -9.51 -16.33 20.26
N VAL A 194 -9.75 -15.17 19.67
CA VAL A 194 -10.88 -14.92 18.77
C VAL A 194 -10.28 -14.63 17.40
N ILE A 195 -10.59 -15.49 16.44
CA ILE A 195 -10.19 -15.31 15.04
C ILE A 195 -11.34 -14.61 14.32
N ILE A 196 -11.03 -13.50 13.66
CA ILE A 196 -11.96 -12.72 12.86
C ILE A 196 -11.45 -12.79 11.43
N ASP A 197 -12.14 -13.51 10.55
CA ASP A 197 -11.79 -13.65 9.15
C ASP A 197 -12.98 -13.32 8.22
N GLY A 198 -12.76 -13.30 6.90
CA GLY A 198 -13.84 -13.07 5.93
C GLY A 198 -13.80 -11.67 5.36
N SER A 199 -14.95 -10.98 5.33
CA SER A 199 -15.04 -9.61 4.81
C SER A 199 -15.72 -8.67 5.80
N ILE A 200 -15.58 -7.36 5.64
CA ILE A 200 -16.20 -6.37 6.53
C ILE A 200 -17.72 -6.47 6.55
N LYS A 201 -18.32 -6.81 5.40
CA LYS A 201 -19.77 -6.99 5.26
C LYS A 201 -20.27 -8.33 5.77
N ASP A 202 -19.43 -9.35 5.71
CA ASP A 202 -19.73 -10.69 6.21
C ASP A 202 -18.53 -11.24 7.00
N PRO A 203 -18.35 -10.75 8.24
CA PRO A 203 -17.26 -11.20 9.09
C PRO A 203 -17.61 -12.56 9.70
N ARG A 204 -16.61 -13.43 9.78
CA ARG A 204 -16.71 -14.73 10.45
C ARG A 204 -15.87 -14.67 11.72
N VAL A 205 -16.54 -14.84 12.85
CA VAL A 205 -15.93 -14.80 14.18
C VAL A 205 -15.88 -16.22 14.72
N LYS A 206 -14.67 -16.70 15.03
CA LYS A 206 -14.42 -18.05 15.54
C LYS A 206 -13.68 -17.95 16.87
N PRO A 207 -14.37 -18.12 18.01
CA PRO A 207 -13.70 -18.25 19.29
C PRO A 207 -12.96 -19.60 19.34
N SER A 208 -11.74 -19.59 19.87
CA SER A 208 -10.90 -20.75 20.11
C SER A 208 -10.36 -20.71 21.54
N LEU A 209 -10.64 -21.78 22.27
CA LEU A 209 -10.13 -22.01 23.61
C LEU A 209 -9.01 -23.03 23.49
N GLY A 210 -7.77 -22.58 23.66
CA GLY A 210 -6.59 -23.42 23.58
C GLY A 210 -5.45 -22.77 24.33
N GLN A 211 -4.79 -23.55 25.19
CA GLN A 211 -3.69 -23.13 26.04
C GLN A 211 -2.64 -22.31 25.28
N GLY A 212 -2.09 -21.32 25.98
CA GLY A 212 -1.08 -20.42 25.46
C GLY A 212 0.03 -21.14 24.69
N GLY A 213 0.34 -20.62 23.50
CA GLY A 213 1.58 -20.89 22.78
C GLY A 213 1.70 -22.31 22.22
N GLY A 214 1.04 -22.61 21.10
CA GLY A 214 1.43 -23.75 20.27
C GLY A 214 0.34 -24.24 19.32
N SER A 215 0.50 -23.92 18.02
CA SER A 215 -0.03 -24.63 16.84
C SER A 215 -1.58 -24.73 16.74
N GLU A 216 -2.32 -24.17 15.78
CA GLU A 216 -2.12 -24.09 14.33
C GLU A 216 -2.99 -22.94 13.75
N VAL A 217 -2.49 -21.71 13.80
CA VAL A 217 -2.87 -20.71 12.81
C VAL A 217 -1.56 -20.15 12.28
N LYS A 218 -1.19 -20.55 11.06
CA LYS A 218 -0.03 -20.06 10.30
C LYS A 218 -0.18 -18.58 9.90
N VAL A 219 -0.39 -17.69 10.86
CA VAL A 219 -0.35 -16.24 10.62
C VAL A 219 0.51 -15.62 11.70
N THR A 220 1.78 -16.03 11.73
CA THR A 220 2.83 -15.24 12.34
C THR A 220 2.94 -13.98 11.48
N VAL A 221 2.20 -12.93 11.82
CA VAL A 221 2.27 -11.62 11.14
C VAL A 221 3.74 -11.16 11.02
N LYS A 222 4.61 -11.53 11.98
CA LYS A 222 6.07 -11.34 11.89
C LYS A 222 6.76 -12.10 10.75
N GLU A 223 6.39 -13.35 10.48
CA GLU A 223 6.93 -14.14 9.35
C GLU A 223 6.28 -13.75 8.03
N THR A 224 5.00 -13.39 8.01
CA THR A 224 4.32 -12.87 6.81
C THR A 224 4.90 -11.52 6.41
N ILE A 225 5.12 -10.58 7.34
CA ILE A 225 5.79 -9.31 7.04
C ILE A 225 7.22 -9.59 6.52
N SER A 226 8.00 -10.45 7.17
CA SER A 226 9.38 -10.73 6.74
C SER A 226 9.46 -11.43 5.38
N ASN A 227 8.59 -12.40 5.09
CA ASN A 227 8.61 -13.18 3.85
C ASN A 227 7.91 -12.45 2.69
N VAL A 228 6.81 -11.72 2.95
CA VAL A 228 6.14 -10.87 1.94
C VAL A 228 6.98 -9.65 1.63
N ALA A 229 7.61 -9.00 2.62
CA ALA A 229 8.56 -7.92 2.34
C ALA A 229 9.72 -8.44 1.47
N GLN A 230 10.30 -9.61 1.76
CA GLN A 230 11.41 -10.15 0.95
C GLN A 230 11.00 -10.65 -0.45
N GLU A 231 9.85 -11.32 -0.61
CA GLU A 231 9.34 -11.75 -1.93
C GLU A 231 8.80 -10.58 -2.76
N LYS A 232 8.14 -9.59 -2.15
CA LYS A 232 7.56 -8.45 -2.88
C LYS A 232 8.53 -7.32 -3.12
N THR A 233 9.63 -7.21 -2.37
CA THR A 233 10.76 -6.37 -2.78
C THR A 233 11.31 -6.81 -4.15
N LYS A 234 11.24 -8.11 -4.49
CA LYS A 234 11.54 -8.59 -5.85
C LYS A 234 10.46 -8.21 -6.88
N LYS A 235 9.17 -8.28 -6.54
CA LYS A 235 8.08 -7.92 -7.46
C LYS A 235 7.95 -6.41 -7.70
N VAL A 236 8.19 -5.58 -6.68
CA VAL A 236 8.30 -4.13 -6.81
C VAL A 236 9.52 -3.78 -7.67
N LYS A 237 10.65 -4.47 -7.50
CA LYS A 237 11.81 -4.33 -8.38
C LYS A 237 11.49 -4.70 -9.83
N GLU A 238 10.71 -5.75 -10.05
CA GLU A 238 10.24 -6.14 -11.39
C GLU A 238 9.28 -5.12 -11.99
N GLN A 239 8.28 -4.64 -11.25
CA GLN A 239 7.31 -3.66 -11.76
C GLN A 239 7.92 -2.27 -11.99
N VAL A 240 8.80 -1.81 -11.08
CA VAL A 240 9.57 -0.56 -11.25
C VAL A 240 10.52 -0.72 -12.44
N SER A 241 11.19 -1.86 -12.57
CA SER A 241 12.05 -2.13 -13.73
C SER A 241 11.27 -2.27 -15.04
N GLU A 242 10.06 -2.81 -15.04
CA GLU A 242 9.28 -3.03 -16.26
C GLU A 242 8.65 -1.71 -16.75
N ARG A 243 8.16 -0.87 -15.84
CA ARG A 243 7.68 0.47 -16.18
C ARG A 243 8.81 1.38 -16.65
N ALA A 244 9.96 1.36 -15.97
CA ALA A 244 11.15 2.11 -16.40
C ALA A 244 11.64 1.66 -17.79
N ARG A 245 11.59 0.35 -18.10
CA ARG A 245 11.91 -0.17 -19.44
C ARG A 245 10.91 0.30 -20.49
N LYS A 246 9.60 0.16 -20.26
CA LYS A 246 8.57 0.62 -21.21
C LYS A 246 8.67 2.12 -21.49
N GLN A 247 9.07 2.90 -20.50
CA GLN A 247 9.23 4.35 -20.63
C GLN A 247 10.53 4.74 -21.33
N ALA A 248 11.64 4.06 -21.04
CA ALA A 248 12.88 4.17 -21.80
C ALA A 248 12.66 3.80 -23.27
N ASP A 249 11.96 2.70 -23.54
CA ASP A 249 11.63 2.25 -24.90
C ASP A 249 10.76 3.28 -25.65
N LYS A 250 9.81 3.92 -24.96
CA LYS A 250 8.98 4.98 -25.53
C LYS A 250 9.79 6.22 -25.89
N ILE A 251 10.71 6.66 -25.04
CA ILE A 251 11.59 7.81 -25.28
C ILE A 251 12.52 7.54 -26.46
N LEU A 252 13.10 6.34 -26.53
CA LEU A 252 13.94 5.93 -27.66
C LEU A 252 13.12 5.88 -28.96
N SER A 253 11.89 5.37 -28.91
CA SER A 253 11.01 5.31 -30.08
C SER A 253 10.59 6.70 -30.58
N GLU A 254 10.22 7.61 -29.68
CA GLU A 254 9.86 8.99 -30.04
C GLU A 254 11.06 9.78 -30.58
N ALA A 255 12.26 9.55 -30.04
CA ALA A 255 13.49 10.15 -30.53
C ALA A 255 13.88 9.64 -31.92
N GLN A 256 13.75 8.33 -32.16
CA GLN A 256 13.96 7.72 -33.48
C GLN A 256 12.96 8.26 -34.52
N LEU A 257 11.70 8.45 -34.14
CA LEU A 257 10.69 9.05 -35.01
C LEU A 257 11.07 10.49 -35.39
N LYS A 258 11.39 11.35 -34.41
CA LYS A 258 11.80 12.74 -34.67
C LYS A 258 13.12 12.84 -35.47
N ALA A 259 14.08 11.97 -35.18
CA ALA A 259 15.33 11.88 -35.93
C ALA A 259 15.08 11.44 -37.38
N GLY A 260 14.16 10.50 -37.59
CA GLY A 260 13.72 10.04 -38.91
C GLY A 260 12.99 11.14 -39.70
N GLU A 261 12.06 11.85 -39.06
CA GLU A 261 11.35 12.99 -39.66
C GLU A 261 12.31 14.10 -40.07
N LEU A 262 13.27 14.47 -39.21
CA LEU A 262 14.27 15.48 -39.51
C LEU A 262 15.17 15.09 -40.70
N LYS A 263 15.59 13.82 -40.77
CA LYS A 263 16.35 13.28 -41.90
C LYS A 263 15.53 13.26 -43.19
N ALA A 264 14.25 12.91 -43.11
CA ALA A 264 13.35 12.89 -44.26
C ALA A 264 13.05 14.29 -44.80
N GLU A 265 12.80 15.26 -43.92
CA GLU A 265 12.58 16.67 -44.27
C GLU A 265 13.83 17.29 -44.91
N ALA A 266 15.01 17.01 -44.36
CA ALA A 266 16.28 17.43 -44.94
C ALA A 266 16.54 16.76 -46.30
N ALA A 267 16.23 15.47 -46.45
CA ALA A 267 16.35 14.78 -47.74
C ALA A 267 15.42 15.38 -48.80
N PHE A 268 14.19 15.71 -48.43
CA PHE A 268 13.20 16.35 -49.31
C PHE A 268 13.64 17.77 -49.73
N ALA A 269 14.07 18.59 -48.77
CA ALA A 269 14.57 19.94 -49.04
C ALA A 269 15.85 19.92 -49.90
N ALA A 270 16.75 18.97 -49.65
CA ALA A 270 17.95 18.75 -50.46
C ALA A 270 17.62 18.33 -51.90
N GLN A 271 16.61 17.48 -52.09
CA GLN A 271 16.17 17.06 -53.43
C GLN A 271 15.57 18.23 -54.21
N ASN A 272 14.68 19.02 -53.59
CA ASN A 272 14.09 20.21 -54.21
C ASN A 272 15.16 21.23 -54.64
N LEU A 273 16.19 21.45 -53.81
CA LEU A 273 17.32 22.33 -54.15
C LEU A 273 18.10 21.85 -55.38
N ILE A 274 18.30 20.53 -55.53
CA ILE A 274 18.99 19.94 -56.68
C ILE A 274 18.12 20.05 -57.94
N ASP A 275 16.82 19.80 -57.81
CA ASP A 275 15.87 19.83 -58.93
C ASP A 275 15.72 21.26 -59.49
N GLU A 276 15.56 22.27 -58.63
CA GLU A 276 15.50 23.69 -59.02
C GLU A 276 16.80 24.21 -59.67
N ALA A 277 17.95 23.68 -59.25
CA ALA A 277 19.25 24.10 -59.76
C ALA A 277 19.66 23.37 -61.04
N SER A 278 19.10 22.19 -61.29
CA SER A 278 19.34 21.37 -62.50
C SER A 278 18.80 22.04 -63.77
N GLU A 279 17.76 22.86 -63.64
CA GLU A 279 17.19 23.65 -64.76
C GLU A 279 18.08 24.83 -65.19
N LYS A 280 19.02 25.26 -64.33
CA LYS A 280 19.84 26.47 -64.53
C LYS A 280 21.27 26.20 -65.02
N GLY A 281 21.66 24.92 -65.15
CA GLY A 281 22.94 24.50 -65.74
C GLY A 281 23.80 23.58 -64.85
N VAL A 282 24.86 23.00 -65.42
CA VAL A 282 25.71 21.98 -64.75
C VAL A 282 26.49 22.55 -63.55
N LEU A 283 26.96 23.79 -63.66
CA LEU A 283 27.71 24.45 -62.58
C LEU A 283 26.81 24.79 -61.37
N THR A 284 25.57 25.21 -61.60
CA THR A 284 24.59 25.48 -60.52
C THR A 284 24.13 24.20 -59.85
N LYS A 285 23.95 23.13 -60.62
CA LYS A 285 23.65 21.79 -60.08
C LYS A 285 24.74 21.30 -59.12
N MET A 286 26.01 21.42 -59.49
CA MET A 286 27.12 20.98 -58.63
C MET A 286 27.23 21.79 -57.33
N ALA A 287 26.90 23.09 -57.39
CA ALA A 287 26.84 23.93 -56.18
C ALA A 287 25.66 23.53 -55.28
N ALA A 288 24.51 23.21 -55.85
CA ALA A 288 23.33 22.74 -55.12
C ALA A 288 23.54 21.36 -54.51
N GLU A 289 24.22 20.43 -55.18
CA GLU A 289 24.60 19.12 -54.63
C GLU A 289 25.47 19.26 -53.38
N ARG A 290 26.46 20.16 -53.37
CA ARG A 290 27.26 20.43 -52.16
C ARG A 290 26.44 21.04 -51.03
N ALA A 291 25.51 21.95 -51.34
CA ALA A 291 24.63 22.53 -50.33
C ALA A 291 23.65 21.50 -49.76
N ALA A 292 23.12 20.61 -50.62
CA ALA A 292 22.29 19.48 -50.26
C ALA A 292 23.03 18.48 -49.37
N ASP A 293 24.29 18.15 -49.68
CA ASP A 293 25.12 17.28 -48.85
C ASP A 293 25.43 17.90 -47.49
N ALA A 294 25.69 19.21 -47.43
CA ALA A 294 25.88 19.93 -46.19
C ALA A 294 24.61 19.93 -45.32
N LEU A 295 23.44 20.13 -45.95
CA LEU A 295 22.14 20.10 -45.28
C LEU A 295 21.82 18.71 -44.70
N LYS A 296 22.03 17.65 -45.49
CA LYS A 296 21.87 16.26 -45.03
C LYS A 296 22.81 15.95 -43.88
N LYS A 297 24.08 16.37 -43.97
CA LYS A 297 25.08 16.17 -42.91
C LYS A 297 24.73 16.93 -41.63
N GLU A 298 24.18 18.13 -41.73
CA GLU A 298 23.72 18.89 -40.56
C GLU A 298 22.49 18.24 -39.91
N ALA A 299 21.55 17.74 -40.72
CA ALA A 299 20.39 16.99 -40.24
C ALA A 299 20.80 15.67 -39.57
N ASP A 300 21.76 14.94 -40.13
CA ASP A 300 22.33 13.73 -39.52
C ASP A 300 22.97 14.04 -38.16
N ASN A 301 23.78 15.10 -38.07
CA ASN A 301 24.39 15.51 -36.80
C ASN A 301 23.35 15.91 -35.75
N LYS A 302 22.26 16.58 -36.14
CA LYS A 302 21.16 16.95 -35.23
C LYS A 302 20.35 15.73 -34.81
N ALA A 303 20.08 14.83 -35.73
CA ALA A 303 19.40 13.56 -35.47
C ALA A 303 20.20 12.68 -34.50
N SER A 304 21.52 12.55 -34.70
CA SER A 304 22.39 11.82 -33.77
C SER A 304 22.42 12.45 -32.38
N LYS A 305 22.38 13.78 -32.26
CA LYS A 305 22.26 14.45 -30.95
C LYS A 305 20.93 14.18 -30.26
N ILE A 306 19.82 14.13 -31.01
CA ILE A 306 18.50 13.80 -30.48
C ILE A 306 18.49 12.35 -29.97
N GLU A 307 19.07 11.43 -30.72
CA GLU A 307 19.22 10.02 -30.33
C GLU A 307 20.13 9.88 -29.08
N GLU A 308 21.30 10.53 -29.05
CA GLU A 308 22.21 10.51 -27.90
C GLU A 308 21.60 11.12 -26.62
N GLU A 309 20.84 12.22 -26.75
CA GLU A 309 20.13 12.82 -25.62
C GLU A 309 19.02 11.91 -25.10
N ALA A 310 18.29 11.24 -25.98
CA ALA A 310 17.27 10.27 -25.62
C ALA A 310 17.87 9.01 -24.96
N GLU A 311 19.01 8.51 -25.45
CA GLU A 311 19.76 7.42 -24.81
C GLU A 311 20.23 7.81 -23.41
N ARG A 312 20.79 9.02 -23.24
CA ARG A 312 21.18 9.51 -21.90
C ARG A 312 19.98 9.65 -20.96
N GLN A 313 18.82 10.08 -21.47
CA GLN A 313 17.59 10.17 -20.67
C GLN A 313 17.08 8.78 -20.29
N ALA A 314 17.04 7.83 -21.24
CA ALA A 314 16.66 6.45 -21.00
C ALA A 314 17.60 5.76 -19.98
N GLU A 315 18.92 5.92 -20.12
CA GLU A 315 19.91 5.40 -19.18
C GLU A 315 19.74 6.02 -17.78
N LYS A 316 19.48 7.32 -17.71
CA LYS A 316 19.24 8.02 -16.46
C LYS A 316 17.98 7.48 -15.76
N ILE A 317 16.88 7.27 -16.49
CA ILE A 317 15.64 6.68 -15.97
C ILE A 317 15.90 5.26 -15.45
N LEU A 318 16.62 4.44 -16.21
CA LEU A 318 16.98 3.08 -15.80
C LEU A 318 17.89 3.07 -14.56
N LYS A 319 18.79 4.05 -14.43
CA LYS A 319 19.67 4.19 -13.28
C LYS A 319 18.93 4.68 -12.03
N GLU A 320 18.07 5.68 -12.17
CA GLU A 320 17.25 6.21 -11.07
C GLU A 320 16.25 5.16 -10.58
N ALA A 321 15.62 4.39 -11.47
CA ALA A 321 14.76 3.26 -11.11
C ALA A 321 15.52 2.17 -10.33
N ARG A 322 16.79 1.91 -10.67
CA ARG A 322 17.65 0.98 -9.92
C ARG A 322 18.00 1.53 -8.54
N GLU A 323 18.39 2.80 -8.45
CA GLU A 323 18.73 3.45 -7.17
C GLU A 323 17.51 3.56 -6.23
N GLN A 324 16.33 3.84 -6.77
CA GLN A 324 15.08 3.83 -6.00
C GLN A 324 14.73 2.41 -5.52
N ALA A 325 14.86 1.40 -6.39
CA ALA A 325 14.66 0.01 -5.99
C ALA A 325 15.65 -0.44 -4.90
N ASP A 326 16.89 0.04 -4.93
CA ASP A 326 17.91 -0.29 -3.92
C ASP A 326 17.69 0.46 -2.59
N LYS A 327 17.07 1.65 -2.60
CA LYS A 327 16.69 2.39 -1.38
C LYS A 327 15.52 1.74 -0.65
N LEU A 328 14.60 1.08 -1.36
CA LEU A 328 13.47 0.35 -0.77
C LEU A 328 13.90 -0.91 -0.01
N ILE A 329 15.18 -1.32 -0.10
CA ILE A 329 15.77 -2.50 0.58
C ILE A 329 16.38 -2.14 1.95
N LYS A 330 16.59 -0.85 2.26
CA LYS A 330 17.21 -0.39 3.52
C LYS A 330 16.19 0.07 4.55
#